data_AF-A0A087NIJ3-F1
#
_entry.id   AF-A0A087NIJ3-F1
#
_cell.length_a   1.000
_cell.length_b   1.000
_cell.length_c   1.000
_cell.angle_alpha   90.00
_cell.angle_beta   90.00
_cell.angle_gamma   90.00
#
_symmetry.space_group_name_H-M   'P 1'
#
loop_
_entity.id
_entity.type
_entity.pdbx_description
1 polymer ?
#
loop_
_entity_poly.entity_id
_entity_poly.type
_entity_poly.pdbx_seq_one_letter_code
_entity_poly.pdbx_strand_id
1 'polypeptide(L)' 'MRLLGGAKGKARTGHILVSAPTMRCVSNGSARGGRTGAWCNLPGTGDISCAMIRSDTVLRWDRYARGHCR' A
#
# COMPACT_ATOMS: atom_id res chain seq x y z
N MET A 1 -11.62 7.75 5.49
CA MET A 1 -10.39 7.21 6.11
C MET A 1 -9.16 7.90 5.50
N ARG A 2 -8.10 8.18 6.28
CA ARG A 2 -6.87 8.87 5.79
C ARG A 2 -5.64 7.99 6.04
N LEU A 3 -5.47 6.93 5.25
CA LEU A 3 -4.37 5.94 5.39
C LEU A 3 -2.98 6.57 5.30
N LEU A 4 -2.83 7.62 4.49
CA LEU A 4 -1.55 8.27 4.19
C LEU A 4 -1.53 9.74 4.59
N GLY A 5 -2.22 10.12 5.67
CA GLY A 5 -2.28 11.52 6.12
C GLY A 5 -3.16 12.43 5.25
N GLY A 6 -3.87 11.88 4.27
CA GLY A 6 -4.83 12.58 3.40
C GLY A 6 -4.20 13.36 2.24
N ALA A 7 -5.05 13.84 1.32
CA ALA A 7 -4.63 14.57 0.14
C ALA A 7 -4.00 15.93 0.50
N LYS A 8 -2.87 16.25 -0.13
CA LYS A 8 -2.13 17.51 0.02
C LYS A 8 -1.98 18.28 -1.29
N GLY A 9 -2.52 17.74 -2.38
CA GLY A 9 -2.44 18.33 -3.72
C GLY A 9 -2.47 17.26 -4.79
N LYS A 10 -2.24 17.67 -6.04
CA LYS A 10 -2.19 16.79 -7.20
C LYS A 10 -0.94 17.11 -8.03
N ALA A 11 -0.16 16.09 -8.36
CA ALA A 11 0.97 16.21 -9.26
C ALA A 11 0.49 16.44 -10.70
N ARG A 12 1.35 17.00 -11.56
CA ARG A 12 1.05 17.19 -12.99
C ARG A 12 0.65 15.91 -13.72
N THR A 13 1.08 14.76 -13.22
CA THR A 13 0.73 13.42 -13.72
C THR A 13 -0.64 12.91 -13.24
N GLY A 14 -1.39 13.72 -12.49
CA GLY A 14 -2.71 13.36 -11.96
C GLY A 14 -2.68 12.64 -10.60
N HIS A 15 -1.50 12.23 -10.11
CA HIS A 15 -1.35 11.55 -8.83
C HIS A 15 -1.65 12.46 -7.64
N ILE A 16 -2.31 11.94 -6.61
CA ILE A 16 -2.54 12.67 -5.36
C ILE A 16 -1.27 12.67 -4.52
N LEU A 17 -0.84 13.85 -4.10
CA LEU A 17 0.27 14.01 -3.18
C LEU A 17 -0.22 13.77 -1.76
N VAL A 18 0.55 12.99 -1.01
CA VAL A 18 0.28 12.61 0.38
C VAL A 18 1.55 12.73 1.21
N SER A 19 1.40 12.84 2.53
CA SER A 19 2.52 12.90 3.46
C SER A 19 2.20 12.05 4.68
N ALA A 20 3.04 11.03 4.92
CA ALA A 20 2.89 10.06 6.00
C ALA A 20 4.26 9.76 6.62
N PRO A 21 4.30 9.19 7.83
CA PRO A 21 5.55 8.69 8.41
C PRO A 21 6.29 7.72 7.48
N THR A 22 7.60 7.60 7.66
CA THR A 22 8.42 6.66 6.88
C THR A 22 7.92 5.22 7.07
N MET A 23 7.64 4.54 5.96
CA MET A 23 7.23 3.14 5.96
C MET A 23 8.44 2.20 6.01
N ARG A 24 8.24 1.02 6.60
CA ARG A 24 9.20 -0.09 6.52
C ARG A 24 8.64 -1.17 5.62
N CYS A 25 9.36 -1.49 4.55
CA CYS A 25 8.93 -2.48 3.57
C CYS A 25 9.83 -3.71 3.58
N VAL A 26 9.22 -4.88 3.47
CA VAL A 26 9.90 -6.16 3.31
C VAL A 26 9.48 -6.77 1.98
N SER A 27 10.46 -7.18 1.18
CA SER A 27 10.21 -7.87 -0.09
C SER A 27 9.43 -9.16 0.14
N ASN A 28 8.44 -9.42 -0.69
CA ASN A 28 7.74 -10.70 -0.74
C ASN A 28 8.07 -11.48 -2.03
N GLY A 29 9.12 -11.07 -2.75
CA GLY A 29 9.58 -11.70 -3.97
C GLY A 29 9.11 -11.00 -5.24
N SER A 30 9.12 -11.73 -6.35
CA SER A 30 8.80 -11.17 -7.67
C SER A 30 7.30 -10.88 -7.82
N ALA A 31 7.01 -9.72 -8.39
CA ALA A 31 5.71 -9.37 -8.95
C ALA A 31 5.75 -9.57 -10.48
N ARG A 32 4.75 -9.07 -11.21
CA ARG A 32 4.71 -9.19 -12.68
C ARG A 32 5.84 -8.38 -13.32
N GLY A 33 6.62 -9.02 -14.19
CA GLY A 33 7.76 -8.41 -14.89
C GLY A 33 8.96 -8.20 -13.96
N GLY A 34 9.78 -7.17 -14.20
CA GLY A 34 10.94 -6.82 -13.36
C GLY A 34 10.57 -6.08 -12.06
N ARG A 35 9.40 -6.34 -11.48
CA ARG A 35 8.90 -5.64 -10.28
C ARG A 35 9.06 -6.53 -9.05
N THR A 36 9.36 -5.92 -7.90
CA THR A 36 9.37 -6.59 -6.60
C THR A 36 8.09 -6.26 -5.86
N GLY A 37 7.38 -7.29 -5.40
CA GLY A 37 6.29 -7.11 -4.45
C GLY A 37 6.85 -6.89 -3.05
N ALA A 38 6.16 -6.09 -2.24
CA ALA A 38 6.57 -5.81 -0.87
C ALA A 38 5.37 -5.61 0.04
N TRP A 39 5.56 -5.98 1.30
CA TRP A 39 4.66 -5.66 2.40
C TRP A 39 5.23 -4.46 3.16
N CYS A 40 4.43 -3.42 3.31
CA CYS A 40 4.89 -2.15 3.87
C CYS A 40 4.08 -1.80 5.11
N ASN A 41 4.77 -1.71 6.25
CA ASN A 41 4.19 -1.28 7.51
C ASN A 41 4.36 0.23 7.67
N LEU A 42 3.24 0.92 7.89
CA LEU A 42 3.17 2.33 8.20
C LEU A 42 2.86 2.52 9.69
N PRO A 43 3.67 3.28 10.44
CA PRO A 43 3.38 3.60 11.84
C PRO A 43 1.97 4.16 12.02
N GLY A 44 1.20 3.56 12.94
CA GLY A 44 -0.19 3.95 13.25
C GLY A 44 -1.27 3.36 12.34
N THR A 45 -0.92 2.80 11.17
CA THR A 45 -1.88 2.15 10.25
C THR A 45 -1.65 0.64 10.13
N GLY A 46 -0.41 0.19 10.33
CA GLY A 46 0.00 -1.20 10.08
C GLY A 46 0.31 -1.44 8.62
N ASP A 47 0.11 -2.67 8.13
CA ASP A 47 0.34 -2.98 6.73
C ASP A 47 -0.64 -2.22 5.82
N ILE A 48 -0.09 -1.39 4.93
CA ILE A 48 -0.89 -0.54 4.06
C ILE A 48 -1.74 -1.33 3.08
N SER A 49 -1.26 -2.48 2.60
CA SER A 49 -2.01 -3.33 1.67
C SER A 49 -3.26 -3.87 2.37
N CYS A 50 -3.11 -4.34 3.61
CA CYS A 50 -4.24 -4.82 4.39
C CYS A 50 -5.22 -3.69 4.72
N ALA A 51 -4.71 -2.51 5.05
CA ALA A 51 -5.56 -1.37 5.34
C ALA A 51 -6.36 -0.92 4.11
N MET A 52 -5.74 -0.92 2.92
CA MET A 52 -6.41 -0.57 1.67
C MET A 52 -7.46 -1.61 1.25
N ILE A 53 -7.20 -2.91 1.47
CA ILE A 53 -8.18 -3.98 1.24
C ILE A 53 -9.37 -3.81 2.19
N ARG A 54 -9.13 -3.61 3.50
CA ARG A 54 -10.22 -3.42 4.48
C ARG A 54 -11.07 -2.16 4.23
N SER A 55 -10.51 -1.15 3.58
CA SER A 55 -11.24 0.06 3.23
C SER A 55 -11.82 0.02 1.81
N ASP A 56 -11.80 -1.13 1.14
CA ASP A 56 -12.28 -1.34 -0.24
C ASP A 56 -11.69 -0.38 -1.27
N THR A 57 -10.47 0.12 -1.03
CA THR A 57 -9.78 1.02 -1.96
C THR A 57 -8.97 0.28 -3.02
N VAL A 58 -8.65 -0.99 -2.77
CA VAL A 58 -7.96 -1.88 -3.70
C VAL A 58 -8.56 -3.27 -3.62
N LEU A 59 -8.43 -4.04 -4.70
CA LEU A 59 -8.82 -5.44 -4.72
C LEU A 59 -7.72 -6.32 -4.12
N ARG A 60 -8.12 -7.36 -3.40
CA ARG A 60 -7.22 -8.41 -2.94
C ARG A 60 -6.93 -9.37 -4.08
N TRP A 61 -5.65 -9.65 -4.32
CA TRP A 61 -5.21 -10.65 -5.31
C TRP A 61 -4.66 -11.87 -4.60
N ASP A 62 -5.44 -12.94 -4.51
CA ASP A 62 -5.08 -14.13 -3.72
C ASP A 62 -3.74 -14.75 -4.11
N ARG A 63 -3.40 -14.75 -5.41
CA ARG A 63 -2.11 -15.18 -5.93
C ARG A 63 -0.92 -14.54 -5.20
N TYR A 64 -1.02 -13.25 -4.88
CA TYR A 64 0.08 -12.48 -4.27
C TYR A 64 -0.10 -12.29 -2.77
N ALA A 65 -1.33 -12.35 -2.27
CA ALA A 65 -1.63 -12.20 -0.86
C ALA A 65 -0.99 -13.30 0.00
N ARG A 66 -0.88 -14.55 -0.50
CA ARG A 66 -0.22 -15.66 0.21
C ARG A 66 -0.67 -15.80 1.68
N GLY A 67 -1.96 -15.57 1.95
CA GLY A 67 -2.53 -15.63 3.30
C GLY A 67 -2.31 -14.37 4.17
N HIS A 68 -1.67 -13.34 3.63
CA HIS A 68 -1.59 -12.00 4.24
C HIS A 68 -2.93 -11.25 4.06
N CYS A 69 -3.27 -10.38 5.00
CA CYS A 69 -4.50 -9.58 4.98
C CYS A 69 -5.80 -10.40 4.84
N ARG A 70 -5.94 -11.47 5.65
CA ARG A 70 -7.20 -12.21 5.83
C ARG A 70 -8.23 -11.40 6.59
#